data_AF-Q4BYP9-F1
#
_entry.id   AF-Q4BYP9-F1
#
_cell.length_a   1.000
_cell.length_b   1.000
_cell.length_c   1.000
_cell.angle_alpha   90.00
_cell.angle_beta   90.00
_cell.angle_gamma   90.00
#
_symmetry.space_group_name_H-M   'P 1'
#
loop_
_entity.id
_entity.type
_entity.pdbx_description
1 polymer ?
#
loop_
_entity_poly.entity_id
_entity_poly.type
_entity_poly.pdbx_seq_one_letter_code
_entity_poly.pdbx_strand_id
1 'polypeptide(L)'
;MANFSYTFWAETSNFVNINFLDRLLFSNSIFLGLTKFSDSTFEKSISFRNSYFKDLLDLQDIKLLGIMNFSNAEFLKDKGINITGFAFDADGAKVLGNTGKIAKFMYLNSLEGNETVLLNFIQNFRNLEQIYDANQLEYKTQKLRQKQLSAEIITTPYPDYWRVKFIQKIGQYLLLSILLLLSQYGTNFSLLLGIGLITIGYFGVLFWLLDRWRKRYPKPIIPKIYDIVCMVSSGVSLFSIGTIEIFNSAEYPLITLFCLSLLLIPIPLSIVTLIYQKGRYHDLMESSYFLLDGSMRQLQLLIVRLPVIPEFPFFRDRYTPLVWEKRWNWLNYYDFSLNNFLKLGFNDIRLRDQHLPGLISTLVWYQWILGSLYIALLLWTLSRTIPGLNLLIYLK
;
A
#
# COMPACT_ATOMS: atom_id res chain seq x y z
N MET A 1 -15.89 -34.75 -27.81
CA MET A 1 -14.60 -34.38 -27.18
C MET A 1 -13.52 -34.30 -28.25
N ALA A 2 -12.73 -33.24 -28.26
CA ALA A 2 -11.56 -33.10 -29.15
C ALA A 2 -10.27 -33.10 -28.30
N ASN A 3 -9.29 -33.90 -28.70
CA ASN A 3 -8.06 -34.09 -27.93
C ASN A 3 -6.82 -33.88 -28.81
N PHE A 4 -6.09 -32.83 -28.49
CA PHE A 4 -4.83 -32.42 -29.11
C PHE A 4 -3.69 -32.45 -28.09
N SER A 5 -3.78 -33.26 -27.04
CA SER A 5 -2.71 -33.38 -26.04
C SER A 5 -1.41 -33.86 -26.67
N TYR A 6 -0.26 -33.42 -26.13
CA TYR A 6 1.08 -33.74 -26.66
C TYR A 6 1.33 -33.28 -28.10
N THR A 7 0.61 -32.27 -28.57
CA THR A 7 0.77 -31.76 -29.94
C THR A 7 1.77 -30.61 -29.97
N PHE A 8 2.56 -30.56 -31.04
CA PHE A 8 3.47 -29.46 -31.34
C PHE A 8 2.87 -28.59 -32.45
N TRP A 9 2.53 -27.35 -32.11
CA TRP A 9 1.97 -26.35 -33.02
C TRP A 9 3.08 -25.40 -33.47
N ALA A 10 3.70 -25.72 -34.61
CA ALA A 10 4.84 -24.96 -35.13
C ALA A 10 4.46 -23.55 -35.62
N GLU A 11 3.30 -23.44 -36.26
CA GLU A 11 2.76 -22.20 -36.82
C GLU A 11 1.51 -21.73 -36.06
N THR A 12 0.89 -20.67 -36.58
CA THR A 12 -0.35 -20.10 -36.01
C THR A 12 -1.46 -21.16 -35.99
N SER A 13 -2.07 -21.39 -34.83
CA SER A 13 -3.23 -22.26 -34.68
C SER A 13 -4.50 -21.42 -34.58
N ASN A 14 -5.47 -21.69 -35.46
CA ASN A 14 -6.66 -20.85 -35.63
C ASN A 14 -7.94 -21.63 -35.29
N PHE A 15 -8.58 -21.22 -34.19
CA PHE A 15 -9.85 -21.74 -33.68
C PHE A 15 -10.87 -20.61 -33.49
N VAL A 16 -10.90 -19.66 -34.41
CA VAL A 16 -11.76 -18.46 -34.36
C VAL A 16 -13.20 -18.78 -34.76
N ASN A 17 -14.17 -18.20 -34.06
CA ASN A 17 -15.61 -18.35 -34.32
C ASN A 17 -16.09 -19.83 -34.32
N ILE A 18 -15.61 -20.60 -33.34
CA ILE A 18 -15.96 -22.02 -33.17
C ILE A 18 -16.78 -22.19 -31.89
N ASN A 19 -17.86 -22.98 -31.98
CA ASN A 19 -18.59 -23.44 -30.79
C ASN A 19 -18.13 -24.85 -30.38
N PHE A 20 -17.48 -24.95 -29.23
CA PHE A 20 -17.05 -26.21 -28.63
C PHE A 20 -18.10 -26.71 -27.62
N LEU A 21 -18.97 -27.61 -28.08
CA LEU A 21 -20.04 -28.23 -27.27
C LEU A 21 -19.54 -29.21 -26.21
N ASP A 22 -18.31 -29.72 -26.36
CA ASP A 22 -17.73 -30.73 -25.48
C ASP A 22 -16.27 -30.41 -25.15
N ARG A 23 -15.67 -31.22 -24.27
CA ARG A 23 -14.31 -30.98 -23.76
C ARG A 23 -13.26 -30.86 -24.86
N LEU A 24 -12.35 -29.90 -24.70
CA LEU A 24 -11.21 -29.63 -25.58
C LEU A 24 -9.90 -29.76 -24.78
N LEU A 25 -9.01 -30.67 -25.19
CA LEU A 25 -7.77 -30.93 -24.46
C LEU A 25 -6.54 -30.55 -25.30
N PHE A 26 -5.69 -29.69 -24.75
CA PHE A 26 -4.37 -29.33 -25.27
C PHE A 26 -3.25 -29.68 -24.28
N SER A 27 -3.50 -30.54 -23.29
CA SER A 27 -2.55 -30.81 -22.22
C SER A 27 -1.18 -31.29 -22.75
N ASN A 28 -0.09 -30.81 -22.14
CA ASN A 28 1.30 -31.08 -22.56
C ASN A 28 1.61 -30.67 -24.02
N SER A 29 0.90 -29.70 -24.57
CA SER A 29 1.18 -29.20 -25.93
C SER A 29 2.16 -28.03 -25.93
N ILE A 30 2.82 -27.83 -27.06
CA ILE A 30 3.77 -26.73 -27.28
C ILE A 30 3.22 -25.86 -28.41
N PHE A 31 3.03 -24.58 -28.13
CA PHE A 31 2.59 -23.57 -29.09
C PHE A 31 3.74 -22.61 -29.40
N LEU A 32 4.32 -22.73 -30.60
CA LEU A 32 5.38 -21.84 -31.05
C LEU A 32 4.84 -20.59 -31.76
N GLY A 33 3.75 -20.74 -32.50
CA GLY A 33 3.02 -19.65 -33.14
C GLY A 33 1.89 -19.09 -32.28
N LEU A 34 1.24 -18.05 -32.80
CA LEU A 34 0.04 -17.43 -32.24
C LEU A 34 -1.12 -18.43 -32.16
N THR A 35 -1.78 -18.51 -31.01
CA THR A 35 -2.96 -19.38 -30.82
C THR A 35 -4.20 -18.53 -30.70
N LYS A 36 -5.13 -18.64 -31.65
CA LYS A 36 -6.34 -17.81 -31.69
C LYS A 36 -7.59 -18.60 -31.36
N PHE A 37 -8.35 -18.10 -30.40
CA PHE A 37 -9.70 -18.58 -30.07
C PHE A 37 -10.74 -17.45 -30.16
N SER A 38 -10.46 -16.35 -30.86
CA SER A 38 -11.35 -15.19 -30.81
C SER A 38 -12.78 -15.52 -31.25
N ASP A 39 -13.76 -14.90 -30.60
CA ASP A 39 -15.20 -15.09 -30.87
C ASP A 39 -15.71 -16.54 -30.67
N SER A 40 -14.96 -17.39 -29.96
CA SER A 40 -15.34 -18.79 -29.74
C SER A 40 -16.10 -19.01 -28.43
N THR A 41 -16.95 -20.04 -28.41
CA THR A 41 -17.73 -20.44 -27.24
C THR A 41 -17.27 -21.80 -26.72
N PHE A 42 -17.11 -21.91 -25.41
CA PHE A 42 -16.75 -23.14 -24.71
C PHE A 42 -17.86 -23.54 -23.74
N GLU A 43 -18.67 -24.52 -24.12
CA GLU A 43 -19.76 -25.01 -23.27
C GLU A 43 -19.26 -25.87 -22.10
N LYS A 44 -18.14 -26.57 -22.29
CA LYS A 44 -17.50 -27.42 -21.26
C LYS A 44 -16.06 -27.00 -21.02
N SER A 45 -15.24 -27.91 -20.47
CA SER A 45 -13.87 -27.60 -20.09
C SER A 45 -12.89 -27.58 -21.25
N ILE A 46 -11.96 -26.63 -21.19
CA ILE A 46 -10.76 -26.55 -22.01
C ILE A 46 -9.52 -26.64 -21.12
N SER A 47 -8.56 -27.49 -21.49
CA SER A 47 -7.36 -27.74 -20.69
C SER A 47 -6.09 -27.42 -21.48
N PHE A 48 -5.30 -26.49 -20.96
CA PHE A 48 -3.93 -26.18 -21.36
C PHE A 48 -2.91 -26.63 -20.31
N ARG A 49 -3.25 -27.64 -19.51
CA ARG A 49 -2.37 -28.11 -18.42
C ARG A 49 -0.99 -28.50 -18.94
N ASN A 50 0.07 -28.08 -18.24
CA ASN A 50 1.47 -28.32 -18.63
C ASN A 50 1.82 -27.88 -20.06
N SER A 51 1.10 -26.93 -20.64
CA SER A 51 1.36 -26.46 -22.01
C SER A 51 2.31 -25.28 -22.02
N TYR A 52 3.12 -25.17 -23.06
CA TYR A 52 4.07 -24.07 -23.23
C TYR A 52 3.63 -23.16 -24.38
N PHE A 53 3.53 -21.86 -24.11
CA PHE A 53 3.19 -20.82 -25.08
C PHE A 53 4.40 -19.90 -25.31
N LYS A 54 5.00 -20.03 -26.50
CA LYS A 54 6.07 -19.13 -26.95
C LYS A 54 5.52 -17.77 -27.37
N ASP A 55 4.37 -17.78 -28.04
CA ASP A 55 3.71 -16.57 -28.52
C ASP A 55 2.35 -16.35 -27.83
N LEU A 56 1.63 -15.32 -28.27
CA LEU A 56 0.36 -14.90 -27.72
C LEU A 56 -0.72 -16.00 -27.80
N LEU A 57 -1.47 -16.17 -26.70
CA LEU A 57 -2.75 -16.83 -26.65
C LEU A 57 -3.86 -15.77 -26.72
N ASP A 58 -4.62 -15.76 -27.80
CA ASP A 58 -5.65 -14.79 -28.06
C ASP A 58 -7.03 -15.34 -27.70
N LEU A 59 -7.58 -14.90 -26.56
CA LEU A 59 -8.89 -15.27 -26.04
C LEU A 59 -9.85 -14.07 -26.13
N GLN A 60 -9.69 -13.26 -27.16
CA GLN A 60 -10.56 -12.12 -27.38
C GLN A 60 -12.03 -12.54 -27.60
N ASP A 61 -12.97 -11.85 -26.95
CA ASP A 61 -14.41 -12.00 -27.17
C ASP A 61 -14.93 -13.45 -27.03
N ILE A 62 -14.24 -14.28 -26.23
CA ILE A 62 -14.69 -15.65 -25.99
C ILE A 62 -15.81 -15.72 -24.96
N LYS A 63 -16.62 -16.77 -25.04
CA LYS A 63 -17.61 -17.12 -24.02
C LYS A 63 -17.24 -18.43 -23.33
N LEU A 64 -16.94 -18.38 -22.03
CA LEU A 64 -16.65 -19.56 -21.23
C LEU A 64 -17.84 -19.90 -20.31
N LEU A 65 -18.40 -21.09 -20.47
CA LEU A 65 -19.45 -21.64 -19.61
C LEU A 65 -18.94 -22.75 -18.67
N GLY A 66 -17.80 -23.35 -19.01
CA GLY A 66 -17.17 -24.41 -18.23
C GLY A 66 -15.90 -23.97 -17.49
N ILE A 67 -14.87 -24.81 -17.56
CA ILE A 67 -13.58 -24.58 -16.88
C ILE A 67 -12.49 -24.37 -17.92
N MET A 68 -11.72 -23.30 -17.80
CA MET A 68 -10.50 -23.10 -18.56
C MET A 68 -9.28 -23.30 -17.65
N ASN A 69 -8.48 -24.32 -17.93
CA ASN A 69 -7.42 -24.76 -17.02
C ASN A 69 -6.01 -24.50 -17.58
N PHE A 70 -5.25 -23.63 -16.91
CA PHE A 70 -3.84 -23.29 -17.17
C PHE A 70 -2.88 -23.83 -16.11
N SER A 71 -3.23 -24.87 -15.35
CA SER A 71 -2.33 -25.46 -14.35
C SER A 71 -1.01 -25.88 -14.99
N ASN A 72 0.08 -25.35 -14.47
CA ASN A 72 1.46 -25.48 -14.96
C ASN A 72 1.64 -25.08 -16.43
N ALA A 73 0.75 -24.25 -16.97
CA ALA A 73 1.03 -23.62 -18.26
C ALA A 73 2.15 -22.60 -18.09
N GLU A 74 3.04 -22.56 -19.06
CA GLU A 74 4.17 -21.63 -19.11
C GLU A 74 4.03 -20.70 -20.29
N PHE A 75 4.34 -19.43 -20.08
CA PHE A 75 4.26 -18.38 -21.09
C PHE A 75 5.63 -17.69 -21.18
N LEU A 76 6.15 -17.55 -22.39
CA LEU A 76 7.46 -16.92 -22.62
C LEU A 76 7.44 -15.42 -22.29
N LYS A 77 6.30 -14.76 -22.50
CA LYS A 77 6.13 -13.31 -22.34
C LYS A 77 5.22 -13.01 -21.16
N ASP A 78 5.53 -11.94 -20.42
CA ASP A 78 4.70 -11.40 -19.33
C ASP A 78 3.31 -10.92 -19.78
N LYS A 79 3.04 -10.83 -21.08
CA LYS A 79 1.73 -10.54 -21.68
C LYS A 79 1.40 -11.63 -22.69
N GLY A 80 1.12 -12.82 -22.17
CA GLY A 80 0.92 -14.03 -22.96
C GLY A 80 -0.53 -14.31 -23.31
N ILE A 81 -1.52 -13.71 -22.61
CA ILE A 81 -2.94 -14.03 -22.78
C ILE A 81 -3.75 -12.74 -23.00
N ASN A 82 -4.36 -12.60 -24.18
CA ASN A 82 -5.32 -11.54 -24.46
C ASN A 82 -6.68 -11.94 -23.86
N ILE A 83 -7.21 -11.14 -22.93
CA ILE A 83 -8.51 -11.39 -22.30
C ILE A 83 -9.56 -10.34 -22.67
N THR A 84 -9.32 -9.53 -23.69
CA THR A 84 -10.26 -8.47 -24.12
C THR A 84 -11.62 -9.08 -24.46
N GLY A 85 -12.72 -8.56 -23.90
CA GLY A 85 -14.08 -9.07 -24.17
C GLY A 85 -14.37 -10.49 -23.66
N PHE A 86 -13.47 -11.11 -22.90
CA PHE A 86 -13.65 -12.46 -22.36
C PHE A 86 -14.86 -12.50 -21.42
N ALA A 87 -15.93 -13.18 -21.84
CA ALA A 87 -17.18 -13.30 -21.13
C ALA A 87 -17.28 -14.64 -20.37
N PHE A 88 -17.39 -14.57 -19.05
CA PHE A 88 -17.70 -15.72 -18.20
C PHE A 88 -18.34 -15.26 -16.89
N ASP A 89 -19.13 -16.12 -16.27
CA ASP A 89 -19.67 -15.90 -14.93
C ASP A 89 -18.75 -16.60 -13.91
N ALA A 90 -18.24 -15.85 -12.92
CA ALA A 90 -17.32 -16.40 -11.92
C ALA A 90 -17.98 -17.40 -10.97
N ASP A 91 -19.30 -17.46 -10.90
CA ASP A 91 -20.03 -18.44 -10.09
C ASP A 91 -20.18 -19.78 -10.82
N GLY A 92 -20.51 -19.75 -12.12
CA GLY A 92 -20.71 -20.94 -12.95
C GLY A 92 -19.47 -21.47 -13.68
N ALA A 93 -18.59 -20.58 -14.12
CA ALA A 93 -17.38 -20.89 -14.88
C ALA A 93 -16.11 -20.55 -14.08
N LYS A 94 -15.02 -21.29 -14.33
CA LYS A 94 -13.76 -21.10 -13.60
C LYS A 94 -12.57 -21.01 -14.55
N VAL A 95 -11.67 -20.07 -14.25
CA VAL A 95 -10.35 -20.01 -14.87
C VAL A 95 -9.32 -20.43 -13.82
N LEU A 96 -8.64 -21.54 -14.07
CA LEU A 96 -7.65 -22.11 -13.15
C LEU A 96 -6.24 -21.82 -13.66
N GLY A 97 -5.30 -21.58 -12.76
CA GLY A 97 -3.90 -21.39 -13.07
C GLY A 97 -3.03 -21.51 -11.83
N ASN A 98 -1.72 -21.40 -12.00
CA ASN A 98 -0.80 -21.44 -10.87
C ASN A 98 -0.90 -20.14 -10.06
N THR A 99 -1.17 -20.29 -8.77
CA THR A 99 -1.25 -19.19 -7.82
C THR A 99 0.00 -18.32 -7.91
N GLY A 100 -0.20 -17.02 -8.03
CA GLY A 100 0.87 -16.03 -8.09
C GLY A 100 1.41 -15.74 -9.49
N LYS A 101 0.97 -16.49 -10.51
CA LYS A 101 1.59 -16.48 -11.85
C LYS A 101 0.62 -16.14 -12.96
N ILE A 102 -0.58 -16.73 -12.97
CA ILE A 102 -1.46 -16.68 -14.13
C ILE A 102 -1.95 -15.26 -14.47
N ALA A 103 -2.26 -14.45 -13.46
CA ALA A 103 -2.70 -13.07 -13.67
C ALA A 103 -1.60 -12.17 -14.25
N LYS A 104 -0.31 -12.52 -14.06
CA LYS A 104 0.81 -11.79 -14.63
C LYS A 104 0.69 -11.77 -16.16
N PHE A 105 0.40 -12.93 -16.74
CA PHE A 105 0.34 -13.17 -18.19
C PHE A 105 -0.91 -12.64 -18.88
N MET A 106 -1.98 -12.37 -18.13
CA MET A 106 -3.19 -11.73 -18.66
C MET A 106 -2.93 -10.27 -18.96
N TYR A 107 -3.30 -9.81 -20.16
CA TYR A 107 -3.27 -8.41 -20.51
C TYR A 107 -4.57 -7.96 -21.18
N LEU A 108 -4.80 -6.66 -21.05
CA LEU A 108 -5.98 -5.96 -21.50
C LEU A 108 -5.58 -4.54 -21.86
N ASN A 109 -6.09 -4.02 -22.98
CA ASN A 109 -5.59 -2.76 -23.56
C ASN A 109 -6.35 -1.52 -23.07
N SER A 110 -7.65 -1.63 -22.82
CA SER A 110 -8.51 -0.51 -22.41
C SER A 110 -9.53 -0.94 -21.35
N LEU A 111 -9.76 -0.10 -20.34
CA LEU A 111 -10.80 -0.38 -19.34
C LEU A 111 -12.21 -0.28 -19.93
N GLU A 112 -12.42 0.62 -20.89
CA GLU A 112 -13.68 0.81 -21.59
C GLU A 112 -14.16 -0.49 -22.25
N GLY A 113 -15.39 -0.90 -21.92
CA GLY A 113 -16.01 -2.15 -22.39
C GLY A 113 -15.53 -3.42 -21.69
N ASN A 114 -14.56 -3.33 -20.78
CA ASN A 114 -13.89 -4.50 -20.18
C ASN A 114 -13.94 -4.52 -18.64
N GLU A 115 -14.73 -3.65 -18.00
CA GLU A 115 -14.80 -3.59 -16.54
C GLU A 115 -15.37 -4.88 -15.94
N THR A 116 -16.42 -5.42 -16.57
CA THR A 116 -17.04 -6.70 -16.18
C THR A 116 -16.07 -7.86 -16.33
N VAL A 117 -15.23 -7.85 -17.38
CA VAL A 117 -14.21 -8.88 -17.61
C VAL A 117 -13.25 -8.94 -16.43
N LEU A 118 -12.64 -7.79 -16.07
CA LEU A 118 -11.70 -7.70 -14.96
C LEU A 118 -12.36 -8.05 -13.63
N LEU A 119 -13.60 -7.61 -13.41
CA LEU A 119 -14.38 -7.93 -12.21
C LEU A 119 -14.59 -9.44 -12.07
N ASN A 120 -14.99 -10.13 -13.14
CA ASN A 120 -15.22 -11.56 -13.12
C ASN A 120 -13.92 -12.35 -12.89
N PHE A 121 -12.79 -11.93 -13.49
CA PHE A 121 -11.48 -12.52 -13.19
C PHE A 121 -11.05 -12.30 -11.73
N ILE A 122 -11.21 -11.10 -11.19
CA ILE A 122 -10.89 -10.81 -9.79
C ILE A 122 -11.75 -11.67 -8.86
N GLN A 123 -13.05 -11.77 -9.11
CA GLN A 123 -13.96 -12.64 -8.34
C GLN A 123 -13.57 -14.11 -8.45
N ASN A 124 -13.28 -14.60 -9.66
CA ASN A 124 -12.80 -15.96 -9.88
C ASN A 124 -11.57 -16.27 -9.02
N PHE A 125 -10.55 -15.41 -9.05
CA PHE A 125 -9.33 -15.64 -8.27
C PHE A 125 -9.54 -15.48 -6.76
N ARG A 126 -10.39 -14.56 -6.31
CA ARG A 126 -10.78 -14.45 -4.89
C ARG A 126 -11.52 -15.70 -4.42
N ASN A 127 -12.43 -16.23 -5.22
CA ASN A 127 -13.19 -17.46 -4.94
C ASN A 127 -12.30 -18.71 -4.91
N LEU A 128 -11.19 -18.70 -5.65
CA LEU A 128 -10.18 -19.76 -5.65
C LEU A 128 -9.08 -19.54 -4.60
N GLU A 129 -9.23 -18.55 -3.71
CA GLU A 129 -8.22 -18.14 -2.71
C GLU A 129 -6.86 -17.74 -3.32
N GLN A 130 -6.83 -17.43 -4.62
CA GLN A 130 -5.66 -16.91 -5.35
C GLN A 130 -5.56 -15.39 -5.18
N ILE A 131 -5.38 -14.96 -3.92
CA ILE A 131 -5.42 -13.54 -3.52
C ILE A 131 -4.40 -12.69 -4.29
N TYR A 132 -3.20 -13.21 -4.53
CA TYR A 132 -2.17 -12.47 -5.24
C TYR A 132 -2.55 -12.19 -6.70
N ASP A 133 -3.10 -13.18 -7.41
CA ASP A 133 -3.56 -13.00 -8.80
C ASP A 133 -4.71 -11.98 -8.89
N ALA A 134 -5.67 -12.06 -7.95
CA ALA A 134 -6.74 -11.08 -7.83
C ALA A 134 -6.20 -9.64 -7.60
N ASN A 135 -5.25 -9.49 -6.69
CA ASN A 135 -4.63 -8.20 -6.38
C ASN A 135 -3.83 -7.65 -7.56
N GLN A 136 -3.13 -8.50 -8.32
CA GLN A 136 -2.44 -8.07 -9.55
C GLN A 136 -3.41 -7.54 -10.60
N LEU A 137 -4.55 -8.20 -10.82
CA LEU A 137 -5.56 -7.72 -11.75
C LEU A 137 -6.20 -6.43 -11.25
N GLU A 138 -6.53 -6.33 -9.97
CA GLU A 138 -7.10 -5.13 -9.38
C GLU A 138 -6.14 -3.92 -9.52
N TYR A 139 -4.84 -4.13 -9.28
CA TYR A 139 -3.83 -3.12 -9.53
C TYR A 139 -3.77 -2.70 -11.02
N LYS A 140 -3.78 -3.66 -11.95
CA LYS A 140 -3.83 -3.38 -13.40
C LYS A 140 -5.08 -2.58 -13.77
N THR A 141 -6.24 -2.92 -13.22
CA THR A 141 -7.51 -2.19 -13.42
C THR A 141 -7.37 -0.72 -13.03
N GLN A 142 -6.81 -0.43 -11.86
CA GLN A 142 -6.64 0.95 -11.42
C GLN A 142 -5.60 1.72 -12.23
N LYS A 143 -4.56 1.06 -12.75
CA LYS A 143 -3.60 1.68 -13.65
C LYS A 143 -4.24 2.06 -15.00
N LEU A 144 -5.12 1.21 -15.53
CA LEU A 144 -5.91 1.54 -16.72
C LEU A 144 -6.87 2.70 -16.45
N ARG A 145 -7.53 2.72 -15.28
CA ARG A 145 -8.39 3.83 -14.85
C ARG A 145 -7.61 5.14 -14.73
N GLN A 146 -6.41 5.11 -14.16
CA GLN A 146 -5.53 6.29 -14.07
C GLN A 146 -5.18 6.83 -15.47
N LYS A 147 -4.87 5.94 -16.42
CA LYS A 147 -4.61 6.33 -17.82
C LYS A 147 -5.84 6.96 -18.47
N GLN A 148 -7.02 6.37 -18.28
CA GLN A 148 -8.27 6.90 -18.80
C GLN A 148 -8.56 8.31 -18.22
N LEU A 149 -8.45 8.48 -16.91
CA LEU A 149 -8.60 9.78 -16.26
C LEU A 149 -7.60 10.81 -16.79
N SER A 150 -6.34 10.41 -17.00
CA SER A 150 -5.33 11.31 -17.57
C SER A 150 -5.67 11.75 -18.99
N ALA A 151 -6.16 10.83 -19.83
CA ALA A 151 -6.58 11.13 -21.19
C ALA A 151 -7.77 12.09 -21.18
N GLU A 152 -8.79 11.84 -20.35
CA GLU A 152 -9.95 12.72 -20.21
C GLU A 152 -9.57 14.14 -19.78
N ILE A 153 -8.65 14.27 -18.81
CA ILE A 153 -8.16 15.58 -18.34
C ILE A 153 -7.46 16.34 -19.47
N ILE A 154 -6.59 15.67 -20.24
CA ILE A 154 -5.85 16.29 -21.35
C ILE A 154 -6.80 16.73 -22.47
N THR A 155 -7.83 15.92 -22.77
CA THR A 155 -8.81 16.23 -23.83
C THR A 155 -9.85 17.29 -23.43
N THR A 156 -9.91 17.69 -22.15
CA THR A 156 -10.90 18.66 -21.69
C THR A 156 -10.55 20.07 -22.23
N PRO A 157 -11.49 20.79 -22.87
CA PRO A 157 -11.22 22.12 -23.40
C PRO A 157 -11.07 23.17 -22.28
N TYR A 158 -10.22 24.18 -22.51
CA TYR A 158 -9.89 25.23 -21.53
C TYR A 158 -11.09 25.91 -20.82
N PRO A 159 -12.24 26.20 -21.48
CA PRO A 159 -13.38 26.82 -20.81
C PRO A 159 -13.97 25.98 -19.67
N ASP A 160 -13.76 24.67 -19.68
CA ASP A 160 -14.35 23.74 -18.72
C ASP A 160 -13.49 23.52 -17.46
N TYR A 161 -12.29 24.11 -17.39
CA TYR A 161 -11.37 23.92 -16.26
C TYR A 161 -11.93 24.42 -14.92
N TRP A 162 -12.73 25.48 -14.94
CA TRP A 162 -13.34 26.05 -13.73
C TRP A 162 -14.58 25.31 -13.27
N ARG A 163 -15.06 24.30 -14.02
CA ARG A 163 -16.21 23.49 -13.62
C ARG A 163 -15.82 22.59 -12.46
N VAL A 164 -16.73 22.48 -11.47
CA VAL A 164 -16.57 21.56 -10.33
C VAL A 164 -16.26 20.13 -10.78
N LYS A 165 -16.85 19.67 -11.90
CA LYS A 165 -16.58 18.36 -12.49
C LYS A 165 -15.11 18.16 -12.87
N PHE A 166 -14.44 19.18 -13.41
CA PHE A 166 -13.03 19.09 -13.76
C PHE A 166 -12.14 19.02 -12.52
N ILE A 167 -12.42 19.85 -11.52
CA ILE A 167 -11.72 19.83 -10.22
C ILE A 167 -11.89 18.46 -9.54
N GLN A 168 -13.08 17.88 -9.59
CA GLN A 168 -13.34 16.52 -9.10
C GLN A 168 -12.50 15.46 -9.84
N LYS A 169 -12.42 15.54 -11.18
CA LYS A 169 -11.59 14.62 -11.98
C LYS A 169 -10.11 14.72 -11.63
N ILE A 170 -9.57 15.93 -11.49
CA ILE A 170 -8.18 16.14 -11.04
C ILE A 170 -7.98 15.56 -9.64
N GLY A 171 -8.90 15.84 -8.71
CA GLY A 171 -8.84 15.30 -7.35
C GLY A 171 -8.82 13.77 -7.33
N GLN A 172 -9.68 13.13 -8.13
CA GLN A 172 -9.72 11.67 -8.28
C GLN A 172 -8.40 11.13 -8.87
N TYR A 173 -7.88 11.77 -9.92
CA TYR A 173 -6.61 11.39 -10.53
C TYR A 173 -5.44 11.50 -9.54
N LEU A 174 -5.35 12.61 -8.80
CA LEU A 174 -4.29 12.83 -7.81
C LEU A 174 -4.38 11.82 -6.67
N LEU A 175 -5.57 11.63 -6.11
CA LEU A 175 -5.79 10.67 -5.03
C LEU A 175 -5.46 9.24 -5.47
N LEU A 176 -5.92 8.84 -6.66
CA LEU A 176 -5.59 7.53 -7.23
C LEU A 176 -4.08 7.37 -7.45
N SER A 177 -3.41 8.42 -7.94
CA SER A 177 -1.96 8.41 -8.16
C SER A 177 -1.20 8.24 -6.84
N ILE A 178 -1.61 8.94 -5.77
CA ILE A 178 -1.02 8.79 -4.43
C ILE A 178 -1.23 7.37 -3.90
N LEU A 179 -2.43 6.81 -4.03
CA LEU A 179 -2.72 5.43 -3.60
C LEU A 179 -1.90 4.39 -4.37
N LEU A 180 -1.73 4.58 -5.69
CA LEU A 180 -0.92 3.69 -6.51
C LEU A 180 0.57 3.75 -6.12
N LEU A 181 1.09 4.95 -5.82
CA LEU A 181 2.49 5.15 -5.43
C LEU A 181 2.81 4.66 -4.02
N LEU A 182 1.90 4.87 -3.06
CA LEU A 182 2.14 4.58 -1.64
C LEU A 182 1.70 3.17 -1.22
N SER A 183 0.77 2.51 -1.93
CA SER A 183 0.32 1.17 -1.52
C SER A 183 -0.01 0.22 -2.67
N GLN A 184 0.27 0.61 -3.93
CA GLN A 184 -0.21 -0.11 -5.11
C GLN A 184 -1.72 -0.34 -5.03
N TYR A 185 -2.48 0.67 -4.60
CA TYR A 185 -3.92 0.58 -4.36
C TYR A 185 -4.30 -0.49 -3.31
N GLY A 186 -3.51 -0.57 -2.24
CA GLY A 186 -3.74 -1.47 -1.11
C GLY A 186 -3.51 -2.94 -1.44
N THR A 187 -2.63 -3.24 -2.38
CA THR A 187 -2.29 -4.62 -2.78
C THR A 187 -0.93 -5.08 -2.26
N ASN A 188 -0.09 -4.13 -1.80
CA ASN A 188 1.28 -4.40 -1.39
C ASN A 188 1.54 -4.00 0.06
N PHE A 189 1.61 -4.99 0.94
CA PHE A 189 1.86 -4.80 2.36
C PHE A 189 3.30 -4.34 2.65
N SER A 190 4.30 -4.92 1.97
CA SER A 190 5.72 -4.60 2.18
C SER A 190 6.04 -3.13 1.86
N LEU A 191 5.44 -2.61 0.78
CA LEU A 191 5.56 -1.19 0.43
C LEU A 191 5.05 -0.27 1.55
N LEU A 192 3.88 -0.61 2.10
CA LEU A 192 3.26 0.10 3.21
C LEU A 192 4.14 0.08 4.47
N LEU A 193 4.68 -1.10 4.80
CA LEU A 193 5.60 -1.27 5.93
C LEU A 193 6.84 -0.38 5.76
N GLY A 194 7.44 -0.33 4.56
CA GLY A 194 8.57 0.55 4.26
C GLY A 194 8.28 2.03 4.51
N ILE A 195 7.11 2.51 4.05
CA ILE A 195 6.64 3.88 4.30
C ILE A 195 6.44 4.15 5.80
N GLY A 196 5.88 3.18 6.52
CA GLY A 196 5.68 3.26 7.95
C GLY A 196 6.99 3.39 8.72
N LEU A 197 7.99 2.55 8.39
CA LEU A 197 9.32 2.60 9.04
C LEU A 197 10.02 3.94 8.83
N ILE A 198 10.00 4.48 7.61
CA ILE A 198 10.58 5.80 7.31
C ILE A 198 9.87 6.88 8.13
N THR A 199 8.54 6.85 8.19
CA THR A 199 7.75 7.86 8.89
C THR A 199 8.00 7.82 10.41
N ILE A 200 7.97 6.63 11.01
CA ILE A 200 8.25 6.43 12.43
C ILE A 200 9.68 6.86 12.77
N GLY A 201 10.65 6.47 11.92
CA GLY A 201 12.06 6.83 12.05
C GLY A 201 12.28 8.34 12.01
N TYR A 202 11.69 9.00 11.01
CA TYR A 202 11.76 10.46 10.83
C TYR A 202 11.22 11.22 12.05
N PHE A 203 9.98 10.94 12.46
CA PHE A 203 9.37 11.65 13.59
C PHE A 203 10.04 11.31 14.93
N GLY A 204 10.52 10.08 15.12
CA GLY A 204 11.28 9.71 16.32
C GLY A 204 12.55 10.55 16.50
N VAL A 205 13.34 10.69 15.43
CA VAL A 205 14.54 11.56 15.43
C VAL A 205 14.15 13.02 15.58
N LEU A 206 13.07 13.48 14.93
CA LEU A 206 12.63 14.87 14.96
C LEU A 206 12.17 15.29 16.37
N PHE A 207 11.37 14.46 17.06
CA PHE A 207 10.95 14.75 18.43
C PHE A 207 12.10 14.69 19.42
N TRP A 208 13.01 13.72 19.25
CA TRP A 208 14.24 13.68 20.03
C TRP A 208 15.05 14.96 19.86
N LEU A 209 15.22 15.44 18.62
CA LEU A 209 15.95 16.67 18.33
C LEU A 209 15.27 17.88 18.98
N LEU A 210 13.95 18.00 18.86
CA LEU A 210 13.19 19.10 19.47
C LEU A 210 13.29 19.12 21.00
N ASP A 211 13.25 17.95 21.62
CA ASP A 211 13.29 17.82 23.08
C ASP A 211 14.70 17.89 23.66
N ARG A 212 15.72 17.37 22.97
CA ARG A 212 17.10 17.31 23.51
C ARG A 212 17.95 18.50 23.15
N TRP A 213 17.66 19.17 22.04
CA TRP A 213 18.42 20.33 21.64
C TRP A 213 17.64 21.59 21.95
N ARG A 214 17.67 22.13 23.18
CA ARG A 214 16.80 23.25 23.64
C ARG A 214 17.44 24.63 23.79
N LYS A 215 18.25 24.80 24.83
CA LYS A 215 18.85 26.09 25.19
C LYS A 215 20.33 26.06 24.81
N ARG A 216 20.85 27.11 24.17
CA ARG A 216 22.30 27.24 23.91
C ARG A 216 23.02 28.07 24.97
N TYR A 217 22.34 29.07 25.54
CA TYR A 217 22.89 29.97 26.57
C TYR A 217 21.84 30.28 27.66
N PRO A 218 22.22 30.47 28.94
CA PRO A 218 23.58 30.44 29.46
C PRO A 218 24.10 29.02 29.77
N LYS A 219 23.23 28.06 30.10
CA LYS A 219 23.60 26.63 30.22
C LYS A 219 23.10 25.88 28.98
N PRO A 220 24.00 25.32 28.15
CA PRO A 220 23.61 24.56 26.97
C PRO A 220 22.94 23.24 27.38
N ILE A 221 21.76 22.98 26.84
CA ILE A 221 21.04 21.70 26.94
C ILE A 221 21.24 21.00 25.60
N ILE A 222 22.23 20.12 25.54
CA ILE A 222 22.67 19.36 24.36
C ILE A 222 22.69 17.87 24.71
N PRO A 223 22.27 16.97 23.81
CA PRO A 223 22.31 15.53 24.05
C PRO A 223 23.74 15.01 24.30
N LYS A 224 23.84 13.95 25.12
CA LYS A 224 25.11 13.22 25.32
C LYS A 224 25.52 12.54 24.01
N ILE A 225 26.83 12.38 23.79
CA ILE A 225 27.38 11.71 22.58
C ILE A 225 26.75 10.33 22.39
N TYR A 226 26.59 9.57 23.47
CA TYR A 226 25.91 8.26 23.44
C TYR A 226 24.50 8.34 22.83
N ASP A 227 23.67 9.30 23.27
CA ASP A 227 22.31 9.46 22.75
C ASP A 227 22.33 9.87 21.27
N ILE A 228 23.27 10.73 20.87
CA ILE A 228 23.44 11.14 19.46
C ILE A 228 23.79 9.93 18.61
N VAL A 229 24.79 9.14 19.02
CA VAL A 229 25.20 7.94 18.27
C VAL A 229 24.05 6.95 18.18
N CYS A 230 23.35 6.67 19.29
CA CYS A 230 22.20 5.76 19.29
C CYS A 230 21.07 6.24 18.39
N MET A 231 20.65 7.51 18.48
CA MET A 231 19.55 8.04 17.69
C MET A 231 19.89 8.16 16.20
N VAL A 232 21.10 8.60 15.86
CA VAL A 232 21.54 8.68 14.47
C VAL A 232 21.66 7.28 13.86
N SER A 233 22.32 6.34 14.55
CA SER A 233 22.47 4.97 14.03
C SER A 233 21.14 4.22 13.90
N SER A 234 20.27 4.29 14.91
CA SER A 234 18.95 3.64 14.85
C SER A 234 18.03 4.31 13.82
N GLY A 235 18.07 5.65 13.72
CA GLY A 235 17.37 6.39 12.69
C GLY A 235 17.80 5.96 11.29
N VAL A 236 19.12 6.00 11.02
CA VAL A 236 19.69 5.56 9.73
C VAL A 236 19.31 4.12 9.41
N SER A 237 19.33 3.21 10.39
CA SER A 237 18.90 1.82 10.21
C SER A 237 17.43 1.74 9.78
N LEU A 238 16.51 2.43 10.46
CA LEU A 238 15.08 2.44 10.10
C LEU A 238 14.84 3.04 8.71
N PHE A 239 15.51 4.14 8.38
CA PHE A 239 15.47 4.73 7.04
C PHE A 239 16.00 3.75 5.99
N SER A 240 17.13 3.09 6.26
CA SER A 240 17.74 2.14 5.33
C SER A 240 16.81 0.96 5.06
N ILE A 241 16.30 0.32 6.12
CA ILE A 241 15.34 -0.79 5.98
C ILE A 241 14.09 -0.34 5.22
N GLY A 242 13.50 0.80 5.60
CA GLY A 242 12.32 1.32 4.92
C GLY A 242 12.55 1.65 3.45
N THR A 243 13.72 2.21 3.10
CA THR A 243 14.10 2.44 1.70
C THR A 243 14.30 1.14 0.93
N ILE A 244 14.97 0.14 1.51
CA ILE A 244 15.17 -1.17 0.87
C ILE A 244 13.81 -1.81 0.53
N GLU A 245 12.85 -1.78 1.47
CA GLU A 245 11.50 -2.30 1.23
C GLU A 245 10.78 -1.57 0.09
N ILE A 246 10.90 -0.24 0.02
CA ILE A 246 10.34 0.55 -1.09
C ILE A 246 11.00 0.20 -2.42
N PHE A 247 12.33 0.04 -2.47
CA PHE A 247 13.05 -0.34 -3.69
C PHE A 247 12.71 -1.74 -4.18
N ASN A 248 12.46 -2.68 -3.26
CA ASN A 248 12.07 -4.05 -3.59
C ASN A 248 10.62 -4.15 -4.07
N SER A 249 9.74 -3.28 -3.58
CA SER A 249 8.29 -3.43 -3.72
C SER A 249 7.64 -2.45 -4.71
N ALA A 250 8.14 -1.22 -4.81
CA ALA A 250 7.52 -0.17 -5.62
C ALA A 250 7.86 -0.31 -7.11
N GLU A 251 6.92 0.05 -7.99
CA GLU A 251 7.20 0.14 -9.43
C GLU A 251 8.12 1.33 -9.74
N TYR A 252 7.94 2.44 -9.03
CA TYR A 252 8.70 3.68 -9.21
C TYR A 252 9.26 4.17 -7.86
N PRO A 253 10.32 3.52 -7.33
CA PRO A 253 10.77 3.74 -5.96
C PRO A 253 11.21 5.19 -5.68
N LEU A 254 11.91 5.82 -6.62
CA LEU A 254 12.34 7.22 -6.48
C LEU A 254 11.16 8.20 -6.43
N ILE A 255 10.12 7.96 -7.22
CA ILE A 255 8.91 8.79 -7.25
C ILE A 255 8.12 8.58 -5.95
N THR A 256 8.01 7.34 -5.46
CA THR A 256 7.40 7.04 -4.17
C THR A 256 8.13 7.75 -3.03
N LEU A 257 9.47 7.73 -3.00
CA LEU A 257 10.26 8.46 -2.00
C LEU A 257 10.08 9.98 -2.09
N PHE A 258 10.02 10.52 -3.31
CA PHE A 258 9.75 11.94 -3.51
C PHE A 258 8.35 12.33 -2.99
N CYS A 259 7.33 11.53 -3.30
CA CYS A 259 5.97 11.72 -2.79
C CYS A 259 5.94 11.67 -1.26
N LEU A 260 6.62 10.69 -0.65
CA LEU A 260 6.74 10.57 0.80
C LEU A 260 7.46 11.78 1.41
N SER A 261 8.55 12.24 0.79
CA SER A 261 9.30 13.42 1.21
C SER A 261 8.43 14.69 1.19
N LEU A 262 7.57 14.84 0.17
CA LEU A 262 6.64 15.97 0.05
C LEU A 262 5.59 15.99 1.17
N LEU A 263 5.24 14.82 1.72
CA LEU A 263 4.40 14.72 2.91
C LEU A 263 5.22 14.97 4.20
N LEU A 264 6.37 14.35 4.36
CA LEU A 264 7.09 14.34 5.65
C LEU A 264 7.92 15.60 5.93
N ILE A 265 8.41 16.31 4.91
CA ILE A 265 9.40 17.37 5.12
C ILE A 265 8.78 18.78 5.24
N PRO A 266 7.97 19.28 4.28
CA PRO A 266 7.64 20.71 4.22
C PRO A 266 6.93 21.25 5.47
N ILE A 267 5.91 20.54 5.95
CA ILE A 267 5.11 20.97 7.10
C ILE A 267 5.92 20.81 8.41
N PRO A 268 6.50 19.63 8.74
CA PRO A 268 7.31 19.51 9.94
C PRO A 268 8.51 20.45 9.97
N LEU A 269 9.24 20.60 8.86
CA LEU A 269 10.43 21.46 8.81
C LEU A 269 10.07 22.94 8.98
N SER A 270 8.97 23.41 8.39
CA SER A 270 8.50 24.78 8.59
C SER A 270 8.10 25.04 10.05
N ILE A 271 7.36 24.12 10.68
CA ILE A 271 7.00 24.21 12.11
C ILE A 271 8.27 24.24 12.98
N VAL A 272 9.22 23.34 12.74
CA VAL A 272 10.51 23.29 13.45
C VAL A 272 11.25 24.62 13.28
N THR A 273 11.37 25.13 12.06
CA THR A 273 12.03 26.40 11.78
C THR A 273 11.38 27.56 12.54
N LEU A 274 10.05 27.63 12.56
CA LEU A 274 9.31 28.64 13.32
C LEU A 274 9.53 28.53 14.84
N ILE A 275 9.63 27.31 15.38
CA ILE A 275 9.97 27.08 16.80
C ILE A 275 11.35 27.67 17.13
N TYR A 276 12.33 27.42 16.26
CA TYR A 276 13.70 27.93 16.46
C TYR A 276 13.81 29.44 16.25
N GLN A 277 13.04 30.03 15.32
CA GLN A 277 13.01 31.47 15.09
C GLN A 277 12.34 32.27 16.21
N LYS A 278 11.19 31.80 16.72
CA LYS A 278 10.45 32.49 17.80
C LYS A 278 11.15 32.42 19.17
N GLY A 279 12.12 31.52 19.30
CA GLY A 279 12.78 31.23 20.57
C GLY A 279 11.87 30.39 21.49
N ARG A 280 12.47 29.43 22.18
CA ARG A 280 11.75 28.48 23.05
C ARG A 280 11.66 28.96 24.50
N TYR A 281 11.31 30.22 24.69
CA TYR A 281 11.33 30.81 26.02
C TYR A 281 10.05 30.42 26.78
N HIS A 282 10.20 29.53 27.76
CA HIS A 282 9.18 29.18 28.73
C HIS A 282 9.83 28.69 30.04
N ASP A 283 9.08 28.72 31.14
CA ASP A 283 9.66 28.52 32.49
C ASP A 283 10.20 27.09 32.70
N LEU A 284 9.55 26.08 32.10
CA LEU A 284 9.95 24.66 32.20
C LEU A 284 10.94 24.21 31.12
N MET A 285 12.01 24.98 30.90
CA MET A 285 13.02 24.69 29.87
C MET A 285 14.01 23.60 30.26
N GLU A 286 14.13 23.25 31.53
CA GLU A 286 15.04 22.20 32.02
C GLU A 286 14.37 20.80 32.09
N SER A 287 13.06 20.70 31.90
CA SER A 287 12.32 19.43 31.94
C SER A 287 11.81 19.02 30.55
N SER A 288 11.83 17.72 30.25
CA SER A 288 11.34 17.15 28.98
C SER A 288 9.93 17.63 28.60
N TYR A 289 9.69 17.82 27.29
CA TYR A 289 8.35 18.03 26.73
C TYR A 289 7.46 16.78 26.84
N PHE A 290 8.08 15.62 27.02
CA PHE A 290 7.42 14.34 27.18
C PHE A 290 7.49 13.87 28.64
N LEU A 291 6.38 13.29 29.10
CA LEU A 291 6.23 12.70 30.41
C LEU A 291 6.08 11.18 30.28
N LEU A 292 6.63 10.46 31.25
CA LEU A 292 6.50 9.02 31.42
C LEU A 292 5.46 8.74 32.52
N ASP A 293 4.51 7.87 32.23
CA ASP A 293 3.60 7.28 33.22
C ASP A 293 4.37 6.25 34.07
N GLY A 294 4.33 6.40 35.39
CA GLY A 294 4.94 5.47 36.34
C GLY A 294 4.13 4.19 36.61
N SER A 295 2.98 4.01 35.96
CA SER A 295 2.16 2.79 36.09
C SER A 295 2.75 1.59 35.34
N MET A 296 2.17 0.41 35.56
CA MET A 296 2.59 -0.82 34.87
C MET A 296 2.36 -0.67 33.37
N ARG A 297 3.37 -1.02 32.57
CA ARG A 297 3.30 -0.98 31.10
C ARG A 297 2.15 -1.84 30.60
N GLN A 298 1.26 -1.22 29.82
CA GLN A 298 0.14 -1.92 29.20
C GLN A 298 0.14 -1.67 27.70
N LEU A 299 0.07 -2.76 26.93
CA LEU A 299 -0.18 -2.68 25.50
C LEU A 299 -1.64 -2.25 25.28
N GLN A 300 -1.85 -1.14 24.57
CA GLN A 300 -3.18 -0.58 24.35
C GLN A 300 -3.42 -0.23 22.87
N LEU A 301 -4.69 -0.29 22.45
CA LEU A 301 -5.18 0.27 21.18
C LEU A 301 -5.63 1.72 21.42
N LEU A 302 -4.96 2.67 20.77
CA LEU A 302 -5.06 4.12 20.98
C LEU A 302 -5.83 4.84 19.86
N ILE A 303 -6.87 4.19 19.32
CA ILE A 303 -7.58 4.66 18.12
C ILE A 303 -8.35 5.98 18.37
N VAL A 304 -8.86 6.19 19.59
CA VAL A 304 -9.82 7.28 19.90
C VAL A 304 -9.27 8.32 20.90
N ARG A 305 -8.24 7.99 21.69
CA ARG A 305 -7.74 8.88 22.75
C ARG A 305 -6.35 9.38 22.42
N LEU A 306 -6.20 10.71 22.37
CA LEU A 306 -4.90 11.29 22.61
C LEU A 306 -4.50 11.01 24.07
N PRO A 307 -3.23 10.72 24.33
CA PRO A 307 -2.73 10.59 25.69
C PRO A 307 -2.64 11.97 26.34
N VAL A 308 -3.80 12.50 26.77
CA VAL A 308 -3.92 13.76 27.52
C VAL A 308 -3.69 13.47 28.99
N ILE A 309 -3.03 14.37 29.71
CA ILE A 309 -2.82 14.20 31.15
C ILE A 309 -4.18 14.34 31.86
N PRO A 310 -4.47 13.54 32.90
CA PRO A 310 -5.67 13.73 33.70
C PRO A 310 -5.75 15.16 34.28
N GLU A 311 -6.96 15.71 34.29
CA GLU A 311 -7.25 17.05 34.79
C GLU A 311 -6.89 17.18 36.28
N PHE A 312 -7.26 16.18 37.08
CA PHE A 312 -7.10 16.20 38.53
C PHE A 312 -5.64 16.04 38.97
N PRO A 313 -5.12 16.94 39.83
CA PRO A 313 -3.72 16.93 40.31
C PRO A 313 -3.28 15.60 40.93
N PHE A 314 -4.15 14.92 41.68
CA PHE A 314 -3.85 13.64 42.31
C PHE A 314 -3.39 12.55 41.33
N PHE A 315 -3.90 12.56 40.10
CA PHE A 315 -3.48 11.61 39.07
C PHE A 315 -2.23 12.06 38.30
N ARG A 316 -1.79 13.32 38.47
CA ARG A 316 -0.61 13.89 37.82
C ARG A 316 0.69 13.47 38.48
N ASP A 317 0.68 13.13 39.75
CA ASP A 317 1.86 12.74 40.53
C ASP A 317 2.56 11.47 39.99
N ARG A 318 1.85 10.68 39.17
CA ARG A 318 2.39 9.50 38.48
C ARG A 318 3.19 9.82 37.22
N TYR A 319 3.06 11.04 36.69
CA TYR A 319 3.72 11.45 35.45
C TYR A 319 5.01 12.19 35.76
N THR A 320 6.14 11.63 35.30
CA THR A 320 7.46 12.22 35.53
C THR A 320 8.10 12.65 34.21
N PRO A 321 8.83 13.78 34.17
CA PRO A 321 9.53 14.17 32.95
C PRO A 321 10.60 13.13 32.60
N LEU A 322 10.79 12.86 31.30
CA LEU A 322 11.81 11.93 30.85
C LEU A 322 13.20 12.34 31.36
N VAL A 323 13.80 11.49 32.21
CA VAL A 323 15.10 11.75 32.84
C VAL A 323 16.24 11.56 31.85
N TRP A 324 16.99 12.61 31.55
CA TRP A 324 17.94 12.61 30.45
C TRP A 324 19.13 11.68 30.62
N GLU A 325 19.51 11.40 31.87
CA GLU A 325 20.76 10.70 32.17
C GLU A 325 20.65 9.17 32.14
N LYS A 326 19.42 8.65 32.07
CA LYS A 326 19.15 7.21 32.09
C LYS A 326 19.46 6.59 30.72
N ARG A 327 20.25 5.50 30.72
CA ARG A 327 20.50 4.70 29.50
C ARG A 327 19.17 4.23 28.89
N TRP A 328 19.13 4.09 27.56
CA TRP A 328 17.96 3.65 26.78
C TRP A 328 16.77 4.61 26.73
N ASN A 329 16.82 5.76 27.40
CA ASN A 329 15.73 6.72 27.37
C ASN A 329 15.46 7.31 25.97
N TRP A 330 16.41 7.19 25.05
CA TRP A 330 16.24 7.57 23.65
C TRP A 330 15.21 6.69 22.89
N LEU A 331 14.97 5.45 23.31
CA LEU A 331 13.94 4.59 22.69
C LEU A 331 12.52 5.14 22.85
N ASN A 332 12.29 5.92 23.90
CA ASN A 332 10.98 6.49 24.20
C ASN A 332 10.48 7.42 23.07
N TYR A 333 11.37 8.06 22.31
CA TYR A 333 10.94 8.87 21.16
C TYR A 333 10.42 8.01 20.00
N TYR A 334 11.01 6.82 19.79
CA TYR A 334 10.49 5.87 18.81
C TYR A 334 9.20 5.22 19.28
N ASP A 335 9.10 4.86 20.55
CA ASP A 335 7.86 4.33 21.13
C ASP A 335 6.72 5.35 21.00
N PHE A 336 6.95 6.61 21.37
CA PHE A 336 6.00 7.69 21.15
C PHE A 336 5.59 7.85 19.68
N SER A 337 6.58 7.87 18.77
CA SER A 337 6.34 8.00 17.32
C SER A 337 5.52 6.81 16.78
N LEU A 338 5.86 5.59 17.20
CA LEU A 338 5.18 4.35 16.83
C LEU A 338 3.74 4.37 17.35
N ASN A 339 3.52 4.68 18.62
CA ASN A 339 2.19 4.76 19.21
C ASN A 339 1.34 5.85 18.56
N ASN A 340 1.94 7.00 18.26
CA ASN A 340 1.22 8.08 17.59
C ASN A 340 0.90 7.75 16.13
N PHE A 341 1.72 6.94 15.45
CA PHE A 341 1.53 6.58 14.05
C PHE A 341 0.63 5.35 13.85
N LEU A 342 0.90 4.25 14.57
CA LEU A 342 0.17 2.98 14.47
C LEU A 342 -1.02 2.87 15.43
N LYS A 343 -1.16 3.80 16.40
CA LYS A 343 -2.19 3.76 17.45
C LYS A 343 -2.20 2.44 18.21
N LEU A 344 -1.07 1.74 18.26
CA LEU A 344 -0.91 0.46 18.94
C LEU A 344 0.46 0.44 19.59
N GLY A 345 0.49 0.17 20.89
CA GLY A 345 1.71 -0.04 21.66
C GLY A 345 1.58 0.42 23.12
N PHE A 346 2.70 0.80 23.75
CA PHE A 346 2.74 1.10 25.18
C PHE A 346 2.37 2.57 25.45
N ASN A 347 1.22 2.80 26.09
CA ASN A 347 0.70 4.16 26.33
C ASN A 347 1.37 4.88 27.51
N ASP A 348 2.69 4.73 27.62
CA ASP A 348 3.47 5.18 28.75
C ASP A 348 3.94 6.64 28.57
N ILE A 349 3.96 7.15 27.32
CA ILE A 349 4.56 8.44 27.00
C ILE A 349 3.49 9.44 26.55
N ARG A 350 3.47 10.59 27.21
CA ARG A 350 2.52 11.67 26.94
C ARG A 350 3.21 12.99 26.68
N LEU A 351 2.52 13.90 26.00
CA LEU A 351 2.92 15.29 25.96
C LEU A 351 2.67 15.96 27.31
N ARG A 352 3.54 16.89 27.67
CA ARG A 352 3.37 17.75 28.84
C ARG A 352 2.32 18.82 28.56
N ASP A 353 1.37 19.02 29.48
CA ASP A 353 0.32 20.02 29.32
C ASP A 353 0.76 21.45 29.72
N GLN A 354 1.77 21.56 30.59
CA GLN A 354 2.27 22.84 31.10
C GLN A 354 3.42 23.39 30.26
N HIS A 355 3.38 24.70 29.94
CA HIS A 355 4.45 25.42 29.24
C HIS A 355 4.98 24.66 28.00
N LEU A 356 4.08 24.01 27.27
CA LEU A 356 4.38 23.36 25.99
C LEU A 356 4.10 24.37 24.86
N PRO A 357 5.09 24.69 24.02
CA PRO A 357 4.85 25.50 22.84
C PRO A 357 3.77 24.87 21.95
N GLY A 358 2.73 25.64 21.61
CA GLY A 358 1.63 25.16 20.76
C GLY A 358 2.11 24.58 19.43
N LEU A 359 3.22 25.08 18.89
CA LEU A 359 3.85 24.55 17.68
C LEU A 359 4.31 23.08 17.81
N ILE A 360 4.79 22.67 19.00
CA ILE A 360 5.16 21.26 19.24
C ILE A 360 3.90 20.38 19.28
N SER A 361 2.83 20.87 19.90
CA SER A 361 1.54 20.18 19.87
C SER A 361 1.01 20.02 18.44
N THR A 362 1.05 21.08 17.62
CA THR A 362 0.61 21.00 16.21
C THR A 362 1.38 19.97 15.40
N LEU A 363 2.67 19.80 15.67
CA LEU A 363 3.50 18.79 15.01
C LEU A 363 3.11 17.36 15.42
N VAL A 364 2.81 17.13 16.70
CA VAL A 364 2.33 15.82 17.17
C VAL A 364 0.97 15.50 16.56
N TRP A 365 0.07 16.47 16.49
CA TRP A 365 -1.22 16.34 15.80
C TRP A 365 -1.07 16.05 14.31
N TYR A 366 -0.10 16.69 13.66
CA TYR A 366 0.21 16.42 12.25
C TYR A 366 0.61 14.95 12.03
N GLN A 367 1.54 14.42 12.83
CA GLN A 367 1.87 12.99 12.77
C GLN A 367 0.66 12.12 13.14
N TRP A 368 -0.16 12.53 14.11
CA TRP A 368 -1.35 11.77 14.52
C TRP A 368 -2.33 11.60 13.35
N ILE A 369 -2.58 12.66 12.57
CA ILE A 369 -3.45 12.63 11.38
C ILE A 369 -2.87 11.73 10.30
N LEU A 370 -1.56 11.85 10.02
CA LEU A 370 -0.88 10.97 9.08
C LEU A 370 -0.98 9.50 9.51
N GLY A 371 -0.81 9.22 10.80
CA GLY A 371 -0.96 7.88 11.37
C GLY A 371 -2.38 7.32 11.19
N SER A 372 -3.41 8.14 11.40
CA SER A 372 -4.80 7.72 11.19
C SER A 372 -5.08 7.37 9.72
N LEU A 373 -4.57 8.16 8.77
CA LEU A 373 -4.64 7.84 7.34
C LEU A 373 -3.86 6.55 7.01
N TYR A 374 -2.68 6.39 7.59
CA TYR A 374 -1.85 5.20 7.40
C TYR A 374 -2.54 3.94 7.92
N ILE A 375 -3.19 3.98 9.08
CA ILE A 375 -3.92 2.82 9.63
C ILE A 375 -5.11 2.46 8.77
N ALA A 376 -5.88 3.44 8.30
CA ALA A 376 -6.97 3.17 7.36
C ALA A 376 -6.43 2.43 6.12
N LEU A 377 -5.30 2.88 5.59
CA LEU A 377 -4.63 2.26 4.44
C LEU A 377 -4.08 0.86 4.77
N LEU A 378 -3.50 0.68 5.96
CA LEU A 378 -2.94 -0.58 6.44
C LEU A 378 -4.04 -1.63 6.65
N LEU A 379 -5.14 -1.27 7.31
CA LEU A 379 -6.28 -2.16 7.50
C LEU A 379 -6.93 -2.54 6.16
N TRP A 380 -7.07 -1.57 5.25
CA TRP A 380 -7.56 -1.82 3.90
C TRP A 380 -6.64 -2.74 3.09
N THR A 381 -5.33 -2.62 3.28
CA THR A 381 -4.36 -3.50 2.61
C THR A 381 -4.38 -4.89 3.22
N LEU A 382 -4.38 -4.99 4.55
CA LEU A 382 -4.46 -6.27 5.25
C LEU A 382 -5.72 -7.05 4.88
N SER A 383 -6.87 -6.37 4.75
CA SER A 383 -8.11 -7.03 4.31
C SER A 383 -7.95 -7.63 2.92
N ARG A 384 -7.17 -7.01 2.04
CA ARG A 384 -6.92 -7.49 0.67
C ARG A 384 -5.80 -8.50 0.54
N THR A 385 -4.87 -8.57 1.48
CA THR A 385 -3.71 -9.48 1.40
C THR A 385 -3.90 -10.76 2.22
N ILE A 386 -4.66 -10.71 3.31
CA ILE A 386 -4.87 -11.87 4.20
C ILE A 386 -6.18 -12.58 3.80
N PRO A 387 -6.12 -13.86 3.37
CA PRO A 387 -7.33 -14.66 3.13
C PRO A 387 -8.20 -14.70 4.40
N GLY A 388 -9.51 -14.54 4.25
CA GLY A 388 -10.46 -14.64 5.36
C GLY A 388 -10.61 -13.39 6.25
N LEU A 389 -9.66 -12.45 6.27
CA LEU A 389 -9.84 -11.19 7.03
C LEU A 389 -10.96 -10.31 6.45
N ASN A 390 -11.19 -10.41 5.14
CA ASN A 390 -12.36 -9.77 4.50
C ASN A 390 -13.69 -10.25 5.08
N LEU A 391 -13.82 -11.50 5.55
CA LEU A 391 -15.07 -12.02 6.13
C LEU A 391 -15.36 -11.42 7.51
N LEU A 392 -14.32 -10.99 8.25
CA LEU A 392 -14.48 -10.33 9.55
C LEU A 392 -14.84 -8.84 9.41
N ILE A 393 -14.35 -8.18 8.35
CA ILE A 393 -14.56 -6.73 8.12
C ILE A 393 -15.83 -6.48 7.28
N TYR A 394 -16.14 -7.37 6.35
CA TYR A 394 -17.39 -7.40 5.61
C TYR A 394 -18.29 -8.48 6.20
N LEU A 395 -18.88 -8.22 7.38
CA LEU A 395 -20.02 -8.99 7.85
C LEU A 395 -21.10 -8.88 6.76
N LYS A 396 -21.37 -9.99 6.08
CA LYS A 396 -22.44 -10.13 5.10
C LYS A 396 -23.78 -10.29 5.81
#